data_AF-A0A6L8EY86-F1
#
_entry.id   AF-A0A6L8EY86-F1
#
_cell.length_a   1.000
_cell.length_b   1.000
_cell.length_c   1.000
_cell.angle_alpha   90.00
_cell.angle_beta   90.00
_cell.angle_gamma   90.00
#
_symmetry.space_group_name_H-M   'P 1'
#
loop_
_entity.id
_entity.type
_entity.pdbx_description
1 polymer ?
#
loop_
_entity_poly.entity_id
_entity_poly.type
_entity_poly.pdbx_seq_one_letter_code
_entity_poly.pdbx_strand_id
1 'polypeptide(L)'
;VPEVKTKWQNKFELIFVDEYQDTDPIQYRIVKALAESHQNLRVVGDDDQGIYGWRGADIQNILNFEKNYPNAKIISLGQNYRSTQKIVEISHALAEFNPDRRDKELFTRNFEGEKVKYLHCDNDEEEAVTIASFIQRSIDQGNWQPSDFAVLYRTNKQASAFKTALSDLGIQYHIVGNSLNVPAIGISIMTIHKSKGLEFPNVFVTGICQDLLPHY
;
A
#
# COMPACT_ATOMS: atom_id res chain seq x y z
N VAL A 1 -7.03 36.03 11.97
CA VAL A 1 -6.22 34.87 11.48
C VAL A 1 -5.02 34.56 12.39
N PRO A 2 -4.19 35.54 12.83
CA PRO A 2 -3.03 35.26 13.70
C PRO A 2 -3.40 34.62 15.05
N GLU A 3 -4.53 35.02 15.65
CA GLU A 3 -5.01 34.46 16.91
C GLU A 3 -5.42 32.99 16.80
N VAL A 4 -6.03 32.59 15.67
CA VAL A 4 -6.42 31.19 15.43
C VAL A 4 -5.18 30.31 15.26
N LYS A 5 -4.18 30.77 14.50
CA LYS A 5 -2.90 30.06 14.35
C LYS A 5 -2.23 29.87 15.70
N THR A 6 -2.07 30.95 16.46
CA THR A 6 -1.43 30.94 17.79
C THR A 6 -2.16 30.02 18.76
N LYS A 7 -3.51 30.04 18.75
CA LYS A 7 -4.32 29.13 19.58
C LYS A 7 -3.98 27.66 19.30
N TRP A 8 -3.86 27.26 18.04
CA TRP A 8 -3.57 25.87 17.69
C TRP A 8 -2.10 25.52 17.91
N GLN A 9 -1.18 26.44 17.63
CA GLN A 9 0.24 26.29 17.95
C GLN A 9 0.45 26.01 19.45
N ASN A 10 -0.17 26.82 20.32
CA ASN A 10 -0.08 26.61 21.77
C ASN A 10 -0.74 25.31 22.26
N LYS A 11 -1.70 24.77 21.49
CA LYS A 11 -2.36 23.51 21.83
C LYS A 11 -1.54 22.29 21.41
N PHE A 12 -0.84 22.39 20.28
CA PHE A 12 -0.09 21.28 19.69
C PHE A 12 1.42 21.50 19.83
N GLU A 13 1.92 21.19 21.02
CA GLU A 13 3.36 21.26 21.32
C GLU A 13 4.18 20.19 20.59
N LEU A 14 3.55 19.09 20.17
CA LEU A 14 4.16 17.97 19.46
C LEU A 14 3.18 17.47 18.40
N ILE A 15 3.65 17.38 17.16
CA ILE A 15 2.83 16.99 16.01
C ILE A 15 3.43 15.72 15.39
N PHE A 16 2.56 14.72 15.21
CA PHE A 16 2.87 13.51 14.45
C PHE A 16 2.06 13.50 13.16
N VAL A 17 2.73 13.20 12.05
CA VAL A 17 2.07 12.99 10.76
C VAL A 17 2.53 11.64 10.22
N ASP A 18 1.59 10.73 10.05
CA ASP A 18 1.80 9.44 9.41
C ASP A 18 1.52 9.55 7.90
N GLU A 19 2.02 8.61 7.11
CA GLU A 19 1.87 8.57 5.64
C GLU A 19 2.24 9.89 4.95
N TYR A 20 3.34 10.52 5.39
CA TYR A 20 3.72 11.87 4.97
C TYR A 20 4.02 12.00 3.46
N GLN A 21 4.37 10.91 2.80
CA GLN A 21 4.56 10.84 1.35
C GLN A 21 3.27 11.11 0.55
N ASP A 22 2.10 10.95 1.17
CA ASP A 22 0.80 11.18 0.54
C ASP A 22 0.27 12.60 0.79
N THR A 23 1.06 13.48 1.39
CA THR A 23 0.61 14.83 1.72
C THR A 23 0.53 15.73 0.49
N ASP A 24 -0.59 16.43 0.34
CA ASP A 24 -0.76 17.47 -0.68
C ASP A 24 -0.16 18.83 -0.23
N PRO A 25 0.05 19.80 -1.15
CA PRO A 25 0.61 21.10 -0.79
C PRO A 25 -0.17 21.90 0.25
N ILE A 26 -1.49 21.69 0.38
CA ILE A 26 -2.32 22.35 1.38
C ILE A 26 -2.07 21.72 2.75
N GLN A 27 -2.10 20.38 2.82
CA GLN A 27 -1.79 19.63 4.04
C GLN A 27 -0.39 19.96 4.56
N TYR A 28 0.61 19.98 3.67
CA TYR A 28 1.98 20.39 3.99
C TYR A 28 2.02 21.79 4.63
N ARG A 29 1.34 22.77 4.02
CA ARG A 29 1.30 24.16 4.53
C ARG A 29 0.62 24.27 5.89
N ILE A 30 -0.42 23.48 6.13
CA ILE A 30 -1.10 23.42 7.44
C ILE A 30 -0.14 22.86 8.49
N VAL A 31 0.46 21.69 8.22
CA VAL A 31 1.42 21.05 9.14
C VAL A 31 2.57 21.99 9.45
N LYS A 32 3.15 22.63 8.42
CA LYS A 32 4.23 23.60 8.58
C LYS A 32 3.81 24.77 9.48
N ALA A 33 2.65 25.38 9.21
CA ALA A 33 2.16 26.51 10.01
C ALA A 33 1.91 26.14 11.48
N LEU A 34 1.47 24.91 11.75
CA LEU A 34 1.26 24.41 13.12
C LEU A 34 2.59 24.11 13.82
N ALA A 35 3.56 23.53 13.10
CA ALA A 35 4.86 23.14 13.66
C ALA A 35 5.83 24.32 13.87
N GLU A 36 5.62 25.45 13.20
CA GLU A 36 6.54 26.61 13.18
C GLU A 36 6.92 27.15 14.57
N SER A 37 6.04 27.09 15.58
CA SER A 37 6.31 27.67 16.92
C SER A 37 7.21 26.80 17.80
N HIS A 38 6.95 25.50 17.84
CA HIS A 38 7.64 24.56 18.73
C HIS A 38 8.74 23.77 18.02
N GLN A 39 8.70 23.68 16.69
CA GLN A 39 9.59 22.88 15.86
C GLN A 39 9.64 21.38 16.23
N ASN A 40 8.60 20.90 16.92
CA ASN A 40 8.44 19.51 17.35
C ASN A 40 7.53 18.75 16.38
N LEU A 41 7.99 18.62 15.14
CA LEU A 41 7.31 17.85 14.10
C LEU A 41 7.99 16.49 13.93
N ARG A 42 7.19 15.43 13.95
CA ARG A 42 7.61 14.07 13.63
C ARG A 42 6.78 13.57 12.47
N VAL A 43 7.44 13.23 11.38
CA VAL A 43 6.79 12.65 10.21
C VAL A 43 7.25 11.22 10.03
N VAL A 44 6.35 10.36 9.59
CA VAL A 44 6.62 8.98 9.21
C VAL A 44 6.10 8.82 7.79
N GLY A 45 6.85 8.09 6.97
CA GLY A 45 6.45 7.80 5.60
C GLY A 45 7.49 6.99 4.86
N ASP A 46 7.09 6.51 3.69
CA ASP A 46 7.89 5.68 2.81
C ASP A 46 7.74 6.19 1.38
N ASP A 47 8.82 6.69 0.80
CA ASP A 47 8.87 7.22 -0.56
C ASP A 47 8.55 6.17 -1.64
N ASP A 48 8.81 4.88 -1.38
CA ASP A 48 8.42 3.80 -2.30
C ASP A 48 6.91 3.55 -2.33
N GLN A 49 6.16 4.14 -1.39
CA GLN A 49 4.70 3.97 -1.25
C GLN A 49 3.90 5.22 -1.67
N GLY A 50 4.53 6.18 -2.36
CA GLY A 50 3.92 7.43 -2.84
C GLY A 50 3.00 7.26 -4.06
N ILE A 51 1.92 6.47 -3.93
CA ILE A 51 1.03 6.10 -5.05
C ILE A 51 -0.15 7.07 -5.29
N TYR A 52 -0.25 8.15 -4.51
CA TYR A 52 -1.37 9.10 -4.55
C TYR A 52 -1.07 10.41 -5.31
N GLY A 53 -0.01 10.46 -6.13
CA GLY A 53 0.33 11.65 -6.92
C GLY A 53 -0.83 12.18 -7.78
N TRP A 54 -1.65 11.28 -8.34
CA TRP A 54 -2.86 11.64 -9.11
C TRP A 54 -3.94 12.37 -8.29
N ARG A 55 -3.91 12.30 -6.95
CA ARG A 55 -4.77 13.07 -6.03
C ARG A 55 -4.14 14.39 -5.58
N GLY A 56 -2.97 14.73 -6.09
CA GLY A 56 -2.23 15.93 -5.73
C GLY A 56 -1.25 15.77 -4.56
N ALA A 57 -0.98 14.52 -4.13
CA ALA A 57 0.11 14.26 -3.19
C ALA A 57 1.45 14.66 -3.83
N ASP A 58 2.33 15.28 -3.04
CA ASP A 58 3.65 15.69 -3.49
C ASP A 58 4.74 14.92 -2.75
N ILE A 59 5.32 13.93 -3.43
CA ILE A 59 6.43 13.12 -2.90
C ILE A 59 7.64 13.97 -2.51
N GLN A 60 7.78 15.17 -3.09
CA GLN A 60 8.85 16.10 -2.74
C GLN A 60 8.75 16.59 -1.29
N ASN A 61 7.57 16.51 -0.65
CA ASN A 61 7.39 16.88 0.75
C ASN A 61 8.25 16.00 1.68
N ILE A 62 8.24 14.68 1.46
CA ILE A 62 9.04 13.74 2.26
C ILE A 62 10.51 13.73 1.80
N LEU A 63 10.76 13.75 0.47
CA LEU A 63 12.12 13.71 -0.06
C LEU A 63 12.95 14.93 0.36
N ASN A 64 12.33 16.12 0.42
CA ASN A 64 13.00 17.35 0.84
C ASN A 64 12.88 17.66 2.34
N PHE A 65 12.44 16.70 3.18
CA PHE A 65 12.20 16.98 4.59
C PHE A 65 13.46 17.50 5.31
N GLU A 66 14.62 16.89 5.07
CA GLU A 66 15.91 17.32 5.65
C GLU A 66 16.35 18.70 5.17
N LYS A 67 16.04 19.05 3.92
CA LYS A 67 16.31 20.38 3.36
C LYS A 67 15.43 21.44 4.03
N ASN A 68 14.17 21.10 4.30
CA ASN A 68 13.20 21.99 4.92
C ASN A 68 13.39 22.12 6.44
N TYR A 69 13.92 21.08 7.09
CA TYR A 69 14.19 21.01 8.52
C TYR A 69 15.63 20.52 8.77
N PRO A 70 16.65 21.40 8.64
CA PRO A 70 18.07 21.01 8.71
C PRO A 70 18.51 20.37 10.04
N ASN A 71 17.77 20.62 11.11
CA ASN A 71 18.01 20.06 12.44
C ASN A 71 17.24 18.75 12.69
N ALA A 72 16.51 18.23 11.69
CA ALA A 72 15.73 17.01 11.83
C ALA A 72 16.63 15.80 12.08
N LYS A 73 16.26 14.98 13.06
CA LYS A 73 16.87 13.67 13.25
C LYS A 73 16.21 12.68 12.30
N ILE A 74 17.01 12.03 11.46
CA ILE A 74 16.54 10.97 10.56
C ILE A 74 16.77 9.60 11.20
N ILE A 75 15.74 8.78 11.15
CA ILE A 75 15.76 7.40 11.63
C ILE A 75 15.22 6.53 10.50
N SER A 76 16.06 5.62 9.99
CA SER A 76 15.64 4.63 8.98
C SER A 76 15.22 3.35 9.68
N LEU A 77 14.09 2.78 9.26
CA LEU A 77 13.55 1.52 9.76
C LEU A 77 13.56 0.49 8.63
N GLY A 78 14.65 -0.26 8.53
CA GLY A 78 14.84 -1.25 7.45
C GLY A 78 14.19 -2.62 7.70
N GLN A 79 13.84 -2.94 8.94
CA GLN A 79 13.31 -4.27 9.27
C GLN A 79 11.82 -4.37 8.92
N ASN A 80 11.49 -5.20 7.93
CA ASN A 80 10.14 -5.63 7.62
C ASN A 80 9.73 -6.77 8.57
N TYR A 81 8.59 -6.62 9.24
CA TYR A 81 8.03 -7.61 10.16
C TYR A 81 6.87 -8.41 9.56
N ARG A 82 6.35 -7.98 8.40
CA ARG A 82 5.12 -8.51 7.77
C ARG A 82 5.40 -9.69 6.86
N SER A 83 6.39 -9.56 6.00
CA SER A 83 6.59 -10.39 4.83
C SER A 83 7.74 -11.38 5.01
N THR A 84 7.71 -12.46 4.24
CA THR A 84 8.80 -13.45 4.15
C THR A 84 9.99 -12.88 3.39
N GLN A 85 11.15 -13.55 3.48
CA GLN A 85 12.37 -13.07 2.79
C GLN A 85 12.15 -12.95 1.29
N LYS A 86 11.52 -13.95 0.64
CA LYS A 86 11.28 -13.92 -0.81
C LYS A 86 10.37 -12.77 -1.27
N ILE A 87 9.40 -12.37 -0.45
CA ILE A 87 8.54 -11.21 -0.75
C ILE A 87 9.33 -9.91 -0.56
N VAL A 88 10.16 -9.79 0.47
CA VAL A 88 11.00 -8.59 0.69
C VAL A 88 12.04 -8.45 -0.43
N GLU A 89 12.68 -9.54 -0.83
CA GLU A 89 13.67 -9.57 -1.93
C GLU A 89 13.07 -9.02 -3.24
N ILE A 90 11.92 -9.55 -3.67
CA ILE A 90 11.31 -9.10 -4.94
C ILE A 90 10.76 -7.67 -4.82
N SER A 91 10.19 -7.29 -3.67
CA SER A 91 9.71 -5.93 -3.45
C SER A 91 10.85 -4.91 -3.50
N HIS A 92 12.02 -5.28 -2.97
CA HIS A 92 13.21 -4.44 -3.02
C HIS A 92 13.73 -4.29 -4.44
N ALA A 93 13.88 -5.41 -5.17
CA ALA A 93 14.32 -5.41 -6.57
C ALA A 93 13.39 -4.59 -7.48
N LEU A 94 12.08 -4.60 -7.20
CA LEU A 94 11.11 -3.76 -7.91
C LEU A 94 11.26 -2.27 -7.57
N ALA A 95 11.50 -1.93 -6.31
CA ALA A 95 11.66 -0.56 -5.87
C ALA A 95 12.95 0.11 -6.40
N GLU A 96 13.99 -0.66 -6.73
CA GLU A 96 15.23 -0.15 -7.35
C GLU A 96 15.01 0.54 -8.70
N PHE A 97 13.89 0.28 -9.38
CA PHE A 97 13.53 0.95 -10.63
C PHE A 97 12.93 2.36 -10.43
N ASN A 98 12.65 2.78 -9.18
CA ASN A 98 12.10 4.11 -8.90
C ASN A 98 13.18 5.21 -9.04
N PRO A 99 12.96 6.26 -9.85
CA PRO A 99 13.98 7.27 -10.13
C PRO A 99 14.31 8.18 -8.93
N ASP A 100 13.31 8.50 -8.11
CA ASP A 100 13.41 9.47 -7.00
C ASP A 100 13.31 8.77 -5.65
N ARG A 101 14.17 7.77 -5.43
CA ARG A 101 14.19 6.93 -4.23
C ARG A 101 15.31 7.31 -3.27
N ARG A 102 15.02 7.29 -1.97
CA ARG A 102 16.03 7.31 -0.90
C ARG A 102 16.65 5.93 -0.75
N ASP A 103 17.98 5.91 -0.71
CA ASP A 103 18.68 4.66 -0.41
C ASP A 103 18.31 4.16 0.99
N LYS A 104 17.91 2.89 1.06
CA LYS A 104 17.45 2.23 2.28
C LYS A 104 17.57 0.73 2.11
N GLU A 105 18.19 0.12 3.11
CA GLU A 105 18.28 -1.33 3.24
C GLU A 105 16.99 -1.86 3.84
N LEU A 106 16.33 -2.77 3.12
CA LEU A 106 15.16 -3.49 3.60
C LEU A 106 15.54 -4.95 3.86
N PHE A 107 15.21 -5.46 5.05
CA PHE A 107 15.46 -6.85 5.42
C PHE A 107 14.34 -7.40 6.30
N THR A 108 14.25 -8.73 6.42
CA THR A 108 13.32 -9.37 7.37
C THR A 108 14.02 -10.50 8.11
N ARG A 109 13.55 -10.76 9.35
CA ARG A 109 13.96 -11.92 10.15
C ARG A 109 12.93 -13.05 10.09
N ASN A 110 11.88 -12.89 9.29
CA ASN A 110 10.91 -13.94 9.04
C ASN A 110 11.59 -15.09 8.26
N PHE A 111 10.91 -16.23 8.22
CA PHE A 111 11.35 -17.38 7.43
C PHE A 111 11.42 -17.04 5.94
N GLU A 112 12.14 -17.86 5.16
CA GLU A 112 12.42 -17.59 3.75
C GLU A 112 11.13 -17.39 2.92
N GLY A 113 10.14 -18.26 3.14
CA GLY A 113 8.86 -18.26 2.43
C GLY A 113 8.91 -18.94 1.07
N GLU A 114 7.75 -19.08 0.43
CA GLU A 114 7.68 -19.57 -0.94
C GLU A 114 8.16 -18.51 -1.93
N LYS A 115 8.66 -18.96 -3.09
CA LYS A 115 8.93 -18.06 -4.21
C LYS A 115 7.64 -17.44 -4.71
N VAL A 116 7.69 -16.15 -5.03
CA VAL A 116 6.60 -15.48 -5.74
C VAL A 116 6.42 -16.14 -7.11
N LYS A 117 5.18 -16.52 -7.42
CA LYS A 117 4.82 -17.26 -8.65
C LYS A 117 4.30 -16.27 -9.67
N TYR A 118 4.72 -16.44 -10.93
CA TYR A 118 4.17 -15.74 -12.08
C TYR A 118 3.27 -16.70 -12.86
N LEU A 119 2.07 -16.25 -13.18
CA LEU A 119 1.10 -16.98 -13.98
C LEU A 119 0.80 -16.15 -15.22
N HIS A 120 0.94 -16.76 -16.39
CA HIS A 120 0.56 -16.16 -17.66
C HIS A 120 -0.83 -16.67 -18.05
N CYS A 121 -1.70 -15.74 -18.45
CA CYS A 121 -3.05 -16.02 -18.97
C CYS A 121 -3.27 -15.15 -20.22
N ASP A 122 -4.08 -15.63 -21.16
CA ASP A 122 -4.29 -14.97 -22.45
C ASP A 122 -5.24 -13.76 -22.33
N ASN A 123 -6.11 -13.73 -21.32
CA ASN A 123 -7.08 -12.66 -21.07
C ASN A 123 -7.51 -12.56 -19.60
N ASP A 124 -8.21 -11.48 -19.26
CA ASP A 124 -8.71 -11.18 -17.91
C ASP A 124 -9.69 -12.26 -17.40
N GLU A 125 -10.52 -12.84 -18.28
CA GLU A 125 -11.46 -13.90 -17.91
C GLU A 125 -10.73 -15.19 -17.49
N GLU A 126 -9.73 -15.62 -18.26
CA GLU A 126 -8.91 -16.79 -17.95
C GLU A 126 -8.11 -16.58 -16.66
N GLU A 127 -7.52 -15.39 -16.46
CA GLU A 127 -6.81 -15.03 -15.24
C GLU A 127 -7.73 -15.15 -14.02
N ALA A 128 -8.94 -14.59 -14.11
CA ALA A 128 -9.93 -14.64 -13.04
C ALA A 128 -10.38 -16.07 -12.71
N VAL A 129 -10.71 -16.88 -13.72
CA VAL A 129 -11.11 -18.29 -13.53
C VAL A 129 -9.99 -19.11 -12.92
N THR A 130 -8.76 -18.90 -13.38
CA THR A 130 -7.59 -19.64 -12.89
C THR A 130 -7.30 -19.32 -11.43
N ILE A 131 -7.30 -18.04 -11.05
CA ILE A 131 -7.11 -17.60 -9.66
C ILE A 131 -8.27 -18.09 -8.78
N ALA A 132 -9.52 -17.92 -9.20
CA ALA A 132 -10.69 -18.37 -8.43
C ALA A 132 -10.65 -19.89 -8.17
N SER A 133 -10.30 -20.68 -9.18
CA SER A 133 -10.15 -22.14 -9.07
C SER A 133 -8.98 -22.54 -8.17
N PHE A 134 -7.90 -21.75 -8.15
CA PHE A 134 -6.79 -21.96 -7.22
C PHE A 134 -7.22 -21.69 -5.77
N ILE A 135 -7.94 -20.58 -5.53
CA ILE A 135 -8.43 -20.22 -4.20
C ILE A 135 -9.41 -21.27 -3.69
N GLN A 136 -10.38 -21.71 -4.51
CA GLN A 136 -11.33 -22.77 -4.13
C GLN A 136 -10.61 -24.04 -3.68
N ARG A 137 -9.67 -24.54 -4.49
CA ARG A 137 -8.89 -25.74 -4.14
C ARG A 137 -8.10 -25.57 -2.83
N SER A 138 -7.59 -24.37 -2.58
CA SER A 138 -6.83 -24.07 -1.36
C SER A 138 -7.73 -24.04 -0.11
N ILE A 139 -8.98 -23.56 -0.25
CA ILE A 139 -10.01 -23.60 0.78
C ILE A 139 -10.48 -25.04 1.02
N ASP A 140 -10.72 -25.82 -0.04
CA ASP A 140 -11.19 -27.21 0.05
C ASP A 140 -10.17 -28.13 0.74
N GLN A 141 -8.88 -27.81 0.62
CA GLN A 141 -7.81 -28.51 1.34
C GLN A 141 -7.78 -28.20 2.85
N GLY A 142 -8.57 -27.24 3.32
CA GLY A 142 -8.73 -26.90 4.74
C GLY A 142 -7.61 -26.03 5.32
N ASN A 143 -6.68 -25.54 4.51
CA ASN A 143 -5.54 -24.76 4.98
C ASN A 143 -5.84 -23.27 5.14
N TRP A 144 -6.89 -22.76 4.49
CA TRP A 144 -7.17 -21.33 4.38
C TRP A 144 -8.66 -21.03 4.39
N GLN A 145 -9.02 -19.87 4.91
CA GLN A 145 -10.37 -19.31 4.85
C GLN A 145 -10.46 -18.31 3.69
N PRO A 146 -11.66 -18.04 3.13
CA PRO A 146 -11.84 -17.01 2.11
C PRO A 146 -11.25 -15.64 2.47
N SER A 147 -11.30 -15.25 3.75
CA SER A 147 -10.77 -13.98 4.28
C SER A 147 -9.24 -13.89 4.25
N ASP A 148 -8.53 -15.01 4.07
CA ASP A 148 -7.06 -15.04 3.99
C ASP A 148 -6.53 -14.65 2.61
N PHE A 149 -7.44 -14.37 1.66
CA PHE A 149 -7.13 -14.07 0.27
C PHE A 149 -7.50 -12.63 -0.10
N ALA A 150 -6.59 -11.98 -0.82
CA ALA A 150 -6.86 -10.75 -1.54
C ALA A 150 -6.51 -10.85 -3.02
N VAL A 151 -7.37 -10.27 -3.86
CA VAL A 151 -7.12 -10.08 -5.29
C VAL A 151 -7.00 -8.59 -5.56
N LEU A 152 -5.81 -8.18 -5.99
CA LEU A 152 -5.47 -6.80 -6.28
C LEU A 152 -5.38 -6.59 -7.78
N TYR A 153 -6.25 -5.72 -8.28
CA TYR A 153 -6.30 -5.35 -9.69
C TYR A 153 -5.95 -3.87 -9.88
N ARG A 154 -5.79 -3.47 -11.14
CA ARG A 154 -5.41 -2.11 -11.49
C ARG A 154 -6.60 -1.17 -11.56
N THR A 155 -7.64 -1.60 -12.28
CA THR A 155 -8.82 -0.78 -12.55
C THR A 155 -10.09 -1.50 -12.12
N ASN A 156 -11.14 -0.73 -11.82
CA ASN A 156 -12.44 -1.31 -11.47
C ASN A 156 -13.09 -2.12 -12.61
N LYS A 157 -12.58 -2.03 -13.86
CA LYS A 157 -13.08 -2.84 -14.99
C LYS A 157 -12.73 -4.32 -14.80
N GLN A 158 -11.53 -4.62 -14.32
CA GLN A 158 -11.05 -5.99 -14.09
C GLN A 158 -11.85 -6.71 -12.98
N ALA A 159 -12.47 -5.95 -12.07
CA ALA A 159 -13.31 -6.52 -11.03
C ALA A 159 -14.45 -7.38 -11.60
N SER A 160 -14.96 -7.08 -12.80
CA SER A 160 -16.08 -7.81 -13.39
C SER A 160 -15.75 -9.29 -13.64
N ALA A 161 -14.57 -9.59 -14.16
CA ALA A 161 -14.13 -10.96 -14.42
C ALA A 161 -14.06 -11.78 -13.12
N PHE A 162 -13.46 -11.19 -12.07
CA PHE A 162 -13.39 -11.83 -10.75
C PHE A 162 -14.76 -12.02 -10.09
N LYS A 163 -15.66 -11.05 -10.20
CA LYS A 163 -17.03 -11.19 -9.68
C LYS A 163 -17.73 -12.40 -10.29
N THR A 164 -17.66 -12.55 -11.61
CA THR A 164 -18.26 -13.68 -12.32
C THR A 164 -17.61 -14.99 -11.88
N ALA A 165 -16.28 -15.11 -11.99
CA ALA A 165 -15.55 -16.33 -11.66
C ALA A 165 -15.76 -16.81 -10.21
N LEU A 166 -15.76 -15.88 -9.24
CA LEU A 166 -16.01 -16.22 -7.84
C LEU A 166 -17.48 -16.59 -7.58
N SER A 167 -18.43 -15.92 -8.23
CA SER A 167 -19.86 -16.23 -8.11
C SER A 167 -20.20 -17.59 -8.70
N ASP A 168 -19.61 -17.95 -9.83
CA ASP A 168 -19.81 -19.23 -10.51
C ASP A 168 -19.35 -20.42 -9.65
N LEU A 169 -18.33 -20.20 -8.81
CA LEU A 169 -17.84 -21.18 -7.83
C LEU A 169 -18.55 -21.11 -6.47
N GLY A 170 -19.51 -20.18 -6.29
CA GLY A 170 -20.20 -19.98 -5.01
C GLY A 170 -19.32 -19.42 -3.90
N ILE A 171 -18.18 -18.81 -4.24
CA ILE A 171 -17.23 -18.26 -3.26
C ILE A 171 -17.70 -16.87 -2.82
N GLN A 172 -17.80 -16.66 -1.52
CA GLN A 172 -18.12 -15.34 -0.98
C GLN A 172 -16.95 -14.37 -1.20
N TYR A 173 -17.27 -13.17 -1.66
CA TYR A 173 -16.29 -12.10 -1.86
C TYR A 173 -16.91 -10.75 -1.52
N HIS A 174 -16.06 -9.74 -1.33
CA HIS A 174 -16.47 -8.36 -1.16
C HIS A 174 -15.49 -7.42 -1.89
N ILE A 175 -16.02 -6.31 -2.39
CA ILE A 175 -15.22 -5.28 -3.03
C ILE A 175 -14.82 -4.27 -1.97
N VAL A 176 -13.51 -4.09 -1.76
CA VAL A 176 -13.04 -3.06 -0.82
C VAL A 176 -13.17 -1.69 -1.48
N GLY A 177 -14.05 -0.87 -0.90
CA GLY A 177 -14.26 0.53 -1.28
C GLY A 177 -13.32 1.48 -0.55
N ASN A 178 -13.85 2.58 -0.01
CA ASN A 178 -13.09 3.54 0.81
C ASN A 178 -13.04 3.16 2.31
N SER A 179 -13.77 2.12 2.73
CA SER A 179 -13.81 1.69 4.12
C SER A 179 -12.67 0.73 4.40
N LEU A 180 -11.89 1.01 5.46
CA LEU A 180 -10.85 0.11 5.97
C LEU A 180 -11.42 -1.11 6.72
N ASN A 181 -12.74 -1.13 6.98
CA ASN A 181 -13.38 -2.32 7.54
C ASN A 181 -13.56 -3.35 6.44
N VAL A 182 -12.56 -4.21 6.31
CA VAL A 182 -12.61 -5.45 5.53
C VAL A 182 -13.52 -6.43 6.29
N PRO A 183 -14.63 -6.91 5.70
CA PRO A 183 -15.44 -7.95 6.29
C PRO A 183 -14.60 -9.15 6.69
N ALA A 184 -14.91 -9.74 7.85
CA ALA A 184 -14.27 -10.98 8.32
C ALA A 184 -14.62 -12.21 7.47
N ILE A 185 -15.43 -12.05 6.43
CA ILE A 185 -15.98 -13.13 5.61
C ILE A 185 -15.80 -12.79 4.13
N GLY A 186 -15.32 -13.78 3.38
CA GLY A 186 -15.16 -13.71 1.93
C GLY A 186 -13.82 -13.11 1.49
N ILE A 187 -13.50 -13.35 0.22
CA ILE A 187 -12.29 -12.85 -0.44
C ILE A 187 -12.37 -11.34 -0.63
N SER A 188 -11.28 -10.64 -0.33
CA SER A 188 -11.16 -9.20 -0.60
C SER A 188 -10.70 -8.96 -2.03
N ILE A 189 -11.54 -8.33 -2.85
CA ILE A 189 -11.13 -7.92 -4.21
C ILE A 189 -11.09 -6.38 -4.28
N MET A 190 -9.99 -5.81 -4.77
CA MET A 190 -9.80 -4.36 -4.73
C MET A 190 -8.78 -3.84 -5.73
N THR A 191 -8.77 -2.53 -5.92
CA THR A 191 -7.66 -1.88 -6.62
C THR A 191 -6.45 -1.76 -5.70
N ILE A 192 -5.23 -1.79 -6.25
CA ILE A 192 -3.99 -1.74 -5.44
C ILE A 192 -3.92 -0.54 -4.51
N HIS A 193 -4.38 0.64 -4.94
CA HIS A 193 -4.37 1.82 -4.08
C HIS A 193 -5.27 1.67 -2.83
N LYS A 194 -6.26 0.78 -2.86
CA LYS A 194 -7.11 0.44 -1.70
C LYS A 194 -6.50 -0.58 -0.76
N SER A 195 -5.44 -1.27 -1.20
CA SER A 195 -4.74 -2.26 -0.36
C SER A 195 -3.81 -1.61 0.67
N LYS A 196 -3.54 -0.31 0.56
CA LYS A 196 -2.64 0.39 1.49
C LYS A 196 -3.18 0.30 2.92
N GLY A 197 -2.36 -0.22 3.82
CA GLY A 197 -2.72 -0.47 5.22
C GLY A 197 -3.45 -1.79 5.49
N LEU A 198 -3.70 -2.61 4.46
CA LEU A 198 -4.31 -3.94 4.61
C LEU A 198 -3.26 -5.05 4.50
N GLU A 199 -3.53 -6.18 5.13
CA GLU A 199 -2.63 -7.33 5.19
C GLU A 199 -3.40 -8.63 4.94
N PHE A 200 -2.86 -9.49 4.09
CA PHE A 200 -3.45 -10.78 3.76
C PHE A 200 -2.34 -11.84 3.66
N PRO A 201 -2.58 -13.07 4.15
CA PRO A 201 -1.65 -14.18 3.97
C PRO A 201 -1.39 -14.53 2.50
N ASN A 202 -2.44 -14.47 1.65
CA ASN A 202 -2.37 -14.83 0.24
C ASN A 202 -2.84 -13.66 -0.63
N VAL A 203 -1.95 -13.14 -1.47
CA VAL A 203 -2.23 -11.98 -2.33
C VAL A 203 -1.99 -12.34 -3.78
N PHE A 204 -2.98 -12.08 -4.63
CA PHE A 204 -2.88 -12.13 -6.08
C PHE A 204 -2.81 -10.71 -6.63
N VAL A 205 -1.78 -10.41 -7.42
CA VAL A 205 -1.67 -9.15 -8.17
C VAL A 205 -1.94 -9.46 -9.63
N THR A 206 -2.97 -8.85 -10.21
CA THR A 206 -3.56 -9.28 -11.49
C THR A 206 -3.43 -8.20 -12.57
N GLY A 207 -3.52 -8.62 -13.83
CA GLY A 207 -3.33 -7.73 -14.99
C GLY A 207 -1.95 -7.10 -15.03
N ILE A 208 -0.91 -7.90 -14.74
CA ILE A 208 0.48 -7.52 -14.96
C ILE A 208 0.79 -7.80 -16.43
N CYS A 209 0.69 -6.77 -17.28
CA CYS A 209 0.95 -6.87 -18.72
C CYS A 209 1.89 -5.75 -19.21
N GLN A 210 2.82 -6.11 -20.10
CA GLN A 210 3.68 -5.21 -20.90
C GLN A 210 4.22 -3.99 -20.14
N ASP A 211 5.24 -4.22 -19.29
CA ASP A 211 6.00 -3.18 -18.57
C ASP A 211 5.17 -2.29 -17.61
N LEU A 212 3.87 -2.56 -17.48
CA LEU A 212 3.00 -1.93 -16.50
C LEU A 212 2.86 -2.88 -15.32
N LEU A 213 3.72 -2.67 -14.33
CA LEU A 213 3.23 -2.88 -12.97
C LEU A 213 2.06 -1.91 -12.76
N PRO A 214 1.02 -2.30 -12.02
CA PRO A 214 -0.17 -1.49 -11.78
C PRO A 214 0.12 -0.15 -11.06
N HIS A 215 0.72 0.80 -11.76
CA HIS A 215 1.08 2.15 -11.34
C HIS A 215 0.41 3.18 -12.27
N TYR A 216 -0.23 4.21 -11.69
CA TYR A 216 -0.80 5.35 -12.45
C TYR A 216 0.26 6.42 -12.46
#